data_AF-A0A8H9IQ94-F1
#
_entry.id   AF-A0A8H9IQ94-F1
#
_cell.length_a   1.000
_cell.length_b   1.000
_cell.length_c   1.000
_cell.angle_alpha   90.00
_cell.angle_beta   90.00
_cell.angle_gamma   90.00
#
_symmetry.space_group_name_H-M   'P 1'
#
loop_
_entity.id
_entity.type
_entity.pdbx_description
1 polymer ?
#
loop_
_entity_poly.entity_id
_entity_poly.type
_entity_poly.pdbx_seq_one_letter_code
_entity_poly.pdbx_strand_id
1 'polypeptide(L)'
;MTAQKRDYGDALVLIGLASFTLWYLMDAIRVSATPQNLLLILPMALLVLALIALEVVLRLKKGTLLTQDQQEEPLLRTLPVVGLFAAYVMSLETLGFDLATVAFIASFLILKGERNWLAVFGFSALFGLGAAFFFSRMLPYPMTLLLLPS
;
A
#
# COMPACT_ATOMS: atom_id res chain seq x y z
N MET A 1 25.87 10.77 11.98
CA MET A 1 26.15 9.74 10.96
C MET A 1 26.11 10.41 9.59
N THR A 2 27.16 10.27 8.78
CA THR A 2 27.41 11.09 7.59
C THR A 2 26.40 10.82 6.47
N ALA A 3 25.86 11.88 5.87
CA ALA A 3 24.78 11.87 4.87
C ALA A 3 24.99 10.86 3.73
N GLN A 4 26.23 10.61 3.35
CA GLN A 4 26.63 9.66 2.31
C GLN A 4 26.26 8.19 2.62
N LYS A 5 26.21 7.77 3.90
CA LYS A 5 25.86 6.37 4.26
C LYS A 5 24.36 6.07 4.18
N ARG A 6 23.49 7.07 4.38
CA ARG A 6 22.02 6.91 4.31
C ARG A 6 21.51 6.83 2.89
N ASP A 7 22.21 7.51 2.01
CA ASP A 7 21.88 7.64 0.60
C ASP A 7 22.07 6.32 -0.20
N TYR A 8 23.14 5.57 0.11
CA TYR A 8 23.23 4.16 -0.33
C TYR A 8 22.13 3.27 0.26
N GLY A 9 21.58 3.63 1.43
CA GLY A 9 20.48 2.92 2.06
C GLY A 9 19.19 3.01 1.24
N ASP A 10 18.81 4.23 0.82
CA ASP A 10 17.63 4.45 -0.04
C ASP A 10 17.76 3.72 -1.38
N ALA A 11 18.92 3.83 -2.04
CA ALA A 11 19.18 3.14 -3.30
C ALA A 11 19.13 1.61 -3.14
N LEU A 12 19.68 1.08 -2.04
CA LEU A 12 19.64 -0.35 -1.74
C LEU A 12 18.21 -0.83 -1.45
N VAL A 13 17.40 -0.03 -0.76
CA VAL A 13 15.96 -0.32 -0.54
C VAL A 13 15.21 -0.34 -1.87
N LEU A 14 15.42 0.64 -2.75
CA LEU A 14 14.77 0.70 -4.06
C LEU A 14 15.16 -0.51 -4.94
N ILE A 15 16.44 -0.86 -4.98
CA ILE A 15 16.94 -2.03 -5.73
C ILE A 15 16.37 -3.31 -5.14
N GLY A 16 16.34 -3.44 -3.81
CA GLY A 16 15.78 -4.58 -3.11
C GLY A 16 14.29 -4.76 -3.40
N LEU A 17 13.52 -3.68 -3.33
CA LEU A 17 12.09 -3.67 -3.62
C LEU A 17 11.81 -4.02 -5.08
N ALA A 18 12.56 -3.44 -6.03
CA ALA A 18 12.43 -3.75 -7.45
C ALA A 18 12.75 -5.22 -7.74
N SER A 19 13.85 -5.73 -7.19
CA SER A 19 14.29 -7.11 -7.37
C SER A 19 13.28 -8.10 -6.78
N PHE A 20 12.76 -7.82 -5.58
CA PHE A 20 11.72 -8.63 -4.95
C PHE A 20 10.43 -8.65 -5.76
N THR A 21 10.00 -7.48 -6.26
CA THR A 21 8.79 -7.36 -7.08
C THR A 21 8.93 -8.13 -8.39
N LEU A 22 10.08 -8.01 -9.07
CA LEU A 22 10.36 -8.77 -10.29
C LEU A 22 10.44 -10.28 -10.04
N TRP A 23 11.09 -10.69 -8.97
CA TRP A 23 11.18 -12.09 -8.57
C TRP A 23 9.79 -12.67 -8.29
N TYR A 24 8.97 -11.97 -7.49
CA TYR A 24 7.61 -12.38 -7.18
C TYR A 24 6.71 -12.43 -8.42
N LEU A 25 6.84 -11.45 -9.33
CA LEU A 25 6.10 -11.45 -10.59
C LEU A 25 6.51 -12.63 -11.48
N MET A 26 7.81 -12.89 -11.61
CA MET A 26 8.31 -14.04 -12.36
C MET A 26 7.86 -15.37 -11.75
N ASP A 27 7.87 -15.48 -10.43
CA ASP A 27 7.40 -16.65 -9.71
C ASP A 27 5.89 -16.88 -9.95
N ALA A 28 5.08 -15.83 -9.80
CA ALA A 28 3.64 -15.87 -10.06
C ALA A 28 3.31 -16.30 -11.51
N ILE A 29 4.03 -15.75 -12.50
CA ILE A 29 3.88 -16.13 -13.92
C ILE A 29 4.29 -17.60 -14.14
N ARG A 30 5.39 -18.05 -13.53
CA ARG A 30 5.91 -19.42 -13.71
C ARG A 30 5.02 -20.48 -13.07
N VAL A 31 4.45 -20.20 -11.90
CA VAL A 31 3.66 -21.17 -11.13
C VAL A 31 2.22 -21.23 -11.64
N SER A 32 1.61 -20.10 -11.97
CA SER A 32 0.21 -20.06 -12.42
C SER A 32 -0.08 -18.84 -13.27
N ALA A 33 0.22 -18.94 -14.56
CA ALA A 33 -0.22 -18.00 -15.57
C ALA A 33 -1.73 -18.12 -15.90
N THR A 34 -2.56 -18.43 -14.91
CA THR A 34 -4.02 -18.37 -15.04
C THR A 34 -4.48 -16.93 -14.85
N PRO A 35 -5.47 -16.47 -15.64
CA PRO A 35 -5.96 -15.10 -15.54
C PRO A 35 -6.45 -14.79 -14.12
N GLN A 36 -7.02 -15.76 -13.37
CA GLN A 36 -7.43 -15.57 -11.98
C GLN A 36 -6.28 -15.14 -11.04
N ASN A 37 -5.07 -15.69 -11.20
CA ASN A 37 -3.94 -15.36 -10.32
C ASN A 37 -3.23 -14.07 -10.76
N LEU A 38 -3.14 -13.84 -12.07
CA LEU A 38 -2.51 -12.64 -12.63
C LEU A 38 -3.38 -11.39 -12.55
N LEU A 39 -4.69 -11.54 -12.38
CA LEU A 39 -5.68 -10.45 -12.42
C LEU A 39 -5.36 -9.32 -11.43
N LEU A 40 -4.82 -9.64 -10.25
CA LEU A 40 -4.38 -8.64 -9.27
C LEU A 40 -2.87 -8.49 -9.20
N ILE A 41 -2.11 -9.58 -9.35
CA ILE A 41 -0.65 -9.56 -9.20
C ILE A 41 0.00 -8.72 -10.31
N LEU A 42 -0.43 -8.90 -11.56
CA LEU A 42 0.16 -8.22 -12.71
C LEU A 42 -0.03 -6.70 -12.68
N PRO A 43 -1.26 -6.14 -12.52
CA PRO A 43 -1.42 -4.68 -12.47
C PRO A 43 -0.74 -4.07 -11.25
N MET A 44 -0.73 -4.77 -10.12
CA MET A 44 -0.09 -4.26 -8.91
C MET A 44 1.44 -4.26 -9.02
N ALA A 45 2.02 -5.31 -9.58
CA ALA A 45 3.46 -5.34 -9.87
C ALA A 45 3.86 -4.25 -10.88
N LEU A 46 3.06 -4.03 -11.93
CA LEU A 46 3.30 -2.95 -12.90
C LEU A 46 3.22 -1.56 -12.24
N LEU A 47 2.24 -1.32 -11.36
CA LEU A 47 2.13 -0.06 -10.62
C LEU A 47 3.35 0.16 -9.72
N VAL A 48 3.77 -0.85 -8.96
CA VAL A 48 4.97 -0.76 -8.09
C VAL A 48 6.21 -0.48 -8.92
N LEU A 49 6.44 -1.21 -10.01
CA LEU A 49 7.58 -0.98 -10.89
C LEU A 49 7.55 0.40 -11.54
N ALA A 50 6.37 0.88 -11.94
CA ALA A 50 6.20 2.22 -12.50
C ALA A 50 6.51 3.32 -11.46
N LEU A 51 6.09 3.15 -10.20
CA LEU A 51 6.41 4.07 -9.12
C LEU A 51 7.90 4.09 -8.81
N ILE A 52 8.55 2.93 -8.76
CA ILE A 52 10.01 2.84 -8.57
C ILE A 52 10.73 3.52 -9.74
N ALA A 53 10.32 3.24 -10.98
CA ALA A 53 10.92 3.87 -12.16
C ALA A 53 10.72 5.39 -12.16
N LEU A 54 9.53 5.86 -11.81
CA LEU A 54 9.22 7.28 -11.69
C LEU A 54 10.10 7.96 -10.63
N GLU A 55 10.23 7.35 -9.44
CA GLU A 55 11.07 7.84 -8.35
C GLU A 55 12.53 7.95 -8.79
N VAL A 56 13.06 6.91 -9.45
CA VAL A 56 14.42 6.91 -10.00
C VAL A 56 14.61 8.01 -11.04
N VAL A 57 13.65 8.20 -11.97
CA VAL A 57 13.70 9.26 -12.99
C VAL A 57 13.64 10.65 -12.35
N LEU A 58 12.79 10.85 -11.34
CA LEU A 58 12.67 12.12 -10.63
C LEU A 58 13.95 12.46 -9.88
N ARG A 59 14.56 11.48 -9.20
CA ARG A 59 15.85 11.66 -8.49
C ARG A 59 17.02 11.88 -9.45
N LEU A 60 17.03 11.18 -10.59
CA LEU A 60 17.99 11.42 -11.68
C LEU A 60 17.92 12.86 -12.19
N LYS A 61 16.70 13.34 -12.49
CA LYS A 61 16.49 14.71 -13.00
C LYS A 61 16.86 15.78 -11.99
N LYS A 62 16.65 15.52 -10.70
CA LYS A 62 17.02 16.44 -9.61
C LYS A 62 18.50 16.39 -9.26
N GLY A 63 19.29 15.46 -9.82
CA GLY A 63 20.68 15.23 -9.43
C GLY A 63 20.84 14.69 -8.01
N THR A 64 19.73 14.32 -7.37
CA THR A 64 19.61 13.87 -5.98
C THR A 64 19.51 12.35 -5.86
N LEU A 65 19.82 11.61 -6.92
CA LEU A 65 19.96 10.15 -6.86
C LEU A 65 20.78 9.71 -5.66
N LEU A 66 21.81 10.50 -5.35
CA LEU A 66 22.72 10.30 -4.25
C LEU A 66 22.67 11.42 -3.18
N THR A 67 21.58 12.19 -3.10
CA THR A 67 21.48 13.30 -2.15
C THR A 67 20.04 13.47 -1.69
N GLN A 68 19.71 12.91 -0.54
CA GLN A 68 18.35 12.99 0.00
C GLN A 68 17.98 14.46 0.32
N ASP A 69 16.88 14.95 -0.27
CA ASP A 69 16.22 16.19 0.18
C ASP A 69 15.82 16.00 1.64
N GLN A 70 16.22 16.96 2.48
CA GLN A 70 16.19 16.92 3.94
C GLN A 70 14.79 16.99 4.57
N GLN A 71 13.74 16.64 3.83
CA GLN A 71 12.40 16.48 4.38
C GLN A 71 12.26 15.08 4.97
N GLU A 72 13.02 14.81 6.03
CA GLU A 72 12.61 13.79 6.98
C GLU A 72 11.31 14.30 7.62
N GLU A 73 10.16 13.80 7.16
CA GLU A 73 9.04 13.76 8.09
C GLU A 73 9.52 12.96 9.31
N PRO A 74 9.46 13.54 10.53
CA PRO A 74 10.04 12.89 11.69
C PRO A 74 9.42 11.50 11.82
N LEU A 75 10.26 10.46 11.99
CA LEU A 75 9.81 9.06 12.08
C LEU A 75 8.65 8.88 13.07
N LEU A 76 8.62 9.70 14.14
CA LEU A 76 7.52 9.77 15.12
C LEU A 76 6.15 10.13 14.53
N ARG A 77 6.11 10.81 13.38
CA ARG A 77 4.87 11.18 12.67
C ARG A 77 4.38 10.07 11.74
N THR A 78 5.30 9.23 11.25
CA THR A 78 4.99 8.06 10.40
C THR A 78 4.69 6.81 11.23
N LEU A 79 5.28 6.69 12.42
CA LEU A 79 5.11 5.54 13.33
C LEU A 79 3.63 5.23 13.66
N PRO A 80 2.76 6.22 13.95
CA PRO A 80 1.34 5.98 14.21
C PRO A 80 0.61 5.40 13.00
N VAL A 81 0.99 5.82 11.79
CA VAL A 81 0.40 5.31 10.54
C VAL A 81 0.81 3.86 10.31
N VAL A 82 2.09 3.53 10.53
CA VAL A 82 2.57 2.15 10.42
C VAL A 82 1.90 1.25 11.46
N GLY A 83 1.75 1.74 12.69
CA GLY A 83 1.02 1.02 13.74
C GLY A 83 -0.45 0.80 13.39
N LEU A 84 -1.11 1.81 12.82
CA LEU A 84 -2.49 1.69 12.33
C LEU A 84 -2.61 0.67 11.20
N PHE A 85 -1.64 0.65 10.28
CA PHE A 85 -1.60 -0.33 9.19
C PHE A 85 -1.41 -1.76 9.72
N ALA A 86 -0.53 -1.96 10.70
CA ALA A 86 -0.36 -3.26 11.35
C ALA A 86 -1.64 -3.72 12.07
N ALA A 87 -2.31 -2.81 12.79
CA ALA A 87 -3.59 -3.09 13.43
C ALA A 87 -4.68 -3.45 12.42
N TYR A 88 -4.71 -2.77 11.27
CA TYR A 88 -5.60 -3.11 10.16
C TYR A 88 -5.36 -4.54 9.66
N VAL A 89 -4.11 -4.91 9.38
CA VAL A 89 -3.78 -6.27 8.91
C VAL A 89 -4.20 -7.33 9.93
N MET A 90 -3.96 -7.10 11.22
CA MET A 90 -4.42 -8.02 12.28
C MET A 90 -5.94 -8.10 12.38
N SER A 91 -6.64 -6.99 12.11
CA SER A 91 -8.10 -6.95 12.16
C SER A 91 -8.79 -7.62 10.96
N LEU A 92 -8.07 -7.86 9.85
CA LEU A 92 -8.63 -8.52 8.66
C LEU A 92 -9.15 -9.93 8.97
N GLU A 93 -8.45 -10.67 9.83
CA GLU A 93 -8.84 -12.03 10.22
C GLU A 93 -10.11 -12.05 11.09
N THR A 94 -10.33 -11.02 11.92
CA THR A 94 -11.39 -11.00 12.93
C THR A 94 -12.62 -10.18 12.54
N LEU A 95 -12.42 -8.99 11.98
CA LEU A 95 -13.49 -8.04 11.60
C LEU A 95 -13.94 -8.17 10.15
N GLY A 96 -13.20 -8.93 9.33
CA GLY A 96 -13.46 -9.04 7.90
C GLY A 96 -13.01 -7.80 7.11
N PHE A 97 -12.89 -7.97 5.79
CA PHE A 97 -12.26 -6.99 4.90
C PHE A 97 -12.97 -5.62 4.93
N ASP A 98 -14.31 -5.62 4.89
CA ASP A 98 -15.11 -4.39 4.73
C ASP A 98 -15.00 -3.49 5.96
N LEU A 99 -15.31 -4.05 7.13
CA LEU A 99 -15.36 -3.29 8.37
C LEU A 99 -13.96 -2.85 8.80
N ALA A 100 -12.95 -3.71 8.63
CA ALA A 100 -11.56 -3.36 8.86
C ALA A 100 -11.11 -2.20 7.95
N THR A 101 -11.49 -2.24 6.66
CA THR A 101 -11.10 -1.19 5.70
C THR A 101 -11.78 0.14 6.02
N VAL A 102 -13.07 0.14 6.35
CA VAL A 102 -13.81 1.34 6.76
C VAL A 102 -13.20 1.93 8.04
N ALA A 103 -12.94 1.11 9.05
CA ALA A 103 -12.36 1.54 10.32
C ALA A 103 -10.92 2.07 10.16
N PHE A 104 -10.12 1.43 9.31
CA PHE A 104 -8.77 1.88 8.98
C PHE A 104 -8.78 3.26 8.31
N ILE A 105 -9.60 3.44 7.26
CA ILE A 105 -9.68 4.73 6.55
C ILE A 105 -10.19 5.84 7.46
N ALA A 106 -11.22 5.55 8.27
CA ALA A 106 -11.73 6.52 9.24
C ALA A 106 -10.65 6.93 10.25
N SER A 107 -9.95 5.96 10.83
CA SER A 107 -8.86 6.20 11.79
C SER A 107 -7.69 6.94 11.17
N PHE A 108 -7.37 6.64 9.90
CA PHE A 108 -6.32 7.30 9.15
C PHE A 108 -6.65 8.78 8.87
N LEU A 109 -7.89 9.08 8.47
CA LEU A 109 -8.36 10.46 8.27
C LEU A 109 -8.35 11.26 9.57
N ILE A 110 -8.76 10.64 10.68
CA ILE A 110 -8.71 11.26 12.02
C ILE A 110 -7.26 11.56 12.42
N LEU A 111 -6.34 10.62 12.20
CA LEU A 111 -4.90 10.81 12.46
C LEU A 111 -4.28 11.91 11.60
N LYS A 112 -4.76 12.11 10.37
CA LYS A 112 -4.37 13.22 9.50
C LYS A 112 -4.97 14.57 9.90
N GLY A 113 -5.88 14.59 10.88
CA GLY A 113 -6.48 15.81 11.41
C GLY A 113 -7.74 16.26 10.67
N GLU A 114 -8.35 15.41 9.86
CA GLU A 114 -9.62 15.72 9.19
C GLU A 114 -10.74 15.86 10.23
N ARG A 115 -11.32 17.05 10.33
CA ARG A 115 -12.27 17.42 11.40
C ARG A 115 -13.73 17.35 10.96
N ASN A 116 -13.97 17.12 9.67
CA ASN A 116 -15.29 16.97 9.10
C ASN A 116 -15.78 15.52 9.24
N TRP A 117 -16.51 15.24 10.32
CA TRP A 117 -17.04 13.90 10.62
C TRP A 117 -17.91 13.33 9.48
N LEU A 118 -18.62 14.16 8.72
CA LEU A 118 -19.38 13.74 7.53
C LEU A 118 -18.44 13.27 6.40
N ALA A 119 -17.33 13.96 6.18
CA ALA A 119 -16.33 13.52 5.21
C ALA A 119 -15.62 12.25 5.68
N VAL A 120 -15.28 12.15 6.97
CA VAL A 120 -14.65 10.95 7.55
C VAL A 120 -15.54 9.73 7.35
N PHE A 121 -16.78 9.77 7.85
CA PHE A 121 -17.71 8.64 7.73
C PHE A 121 -18.15 8.39 6.30
N GLY A 122 -18.48 9.43 5.54
CA GLY A 122 -18.95 9.29 4.17
C GLY A 122 -17.87 8.73 3.25
N PHE A 123 -16.65 9.26 3.31
CA PHE A 123 -15.54 8.78 2.50
C PHE A 123 -15.08 7.40 2.93
N SER A 124 -14.94 7.14 4.24
CA SER A 124 -14.48 5.83 4.72
C SER A 124 -15.49 4.72 4.39
N ALA A 125 -16.80 4.98 4.55
CA ALA A 125 -17.84 4.01 4.21
C ALA A 125 -17.93 3.79 2.70
N LEU A 126 -17.97 4.87 1.91
CA LEU A 126 -18.08 4.76 0.45
C LEU A 126 -16.88 4.04 -0.15
N PHE A 127 -15.66 4.40 0.28
CA PHE A 127 -14.45 3.79 -0.25
C PHE A 127 -14.25 2.37 0.29
N GLY A 128 -14.46 2.13 1.58
CA GLY A 128 -14.30 0.81 2.18
C GLY A 128 -15.29 -0.21 1.62
N LEU A 129 -16.57 0.13 1.54
CA LEU A 129 -17.60 -0.74 0.95
C LEU A 129 -17.46 -0.84 -0.58
N GLY A 130 -17.04 0.24 -1.25
CA GLY A 130 -16.77 0.22 -2.68
C GLY A 130 -15.61 -0.70 -3.05
N ALA A 131 -14.51 -0.64 -2.28
CA ALA A 131 -13.37 -1.53 -2.43
C ALA A 131 -13.79 -2.98 -2.15
N ALA A 132 -14.49 -3.23 -1.05
CA ALA A 132 -15.06 -4.54 -0.71
C ALA A 132 -15.88 -5.16 -1.84
N PHE A 133 -16.81 -4.38 -2.39
CA PHE A 133 -17.64 -4.80 -3.51
C PHE A 133 -16.81 -5.10 -4.78
N PHE A 134 -15.81 -4.27 -5.07
CA PHE A 134 -14.92 -4.49 -6.20
C PHE A 134 -14.10 -5.77 -6.04
N PHE A 135 -13.55 -6.01 -4.85
CA PHE A 135 -12.79 -7.21 -4.53
C PHE A 135 -13.65 -8.47 -4.54
N SER A 136 -14.88 -8.41 -4.03
CA SER A 136 -15.80 -9.57 -4.09
C SER A 136 -16.21 -9.94 -5.51
N ARG A 137 -16.24 -8.97 -6.43
CA ARG A 137 -16.49 -9.23 -7.86
C ARG A 137 -15.26 -9.69 -8.64
N MET A 138 -14.07 -9.28 -8.23
CA MET A 138 -12.81 -9.66 -8.88
C MET A 138 -12.24 -11.00 -8.39
N LEU A 139 -12.45 -11.34 -7.11
CA LEU A 139 -11.89 -12.54 -6.50
C LEU A 139 -12.93 -13.67 -6.43
N PRO A 140 -12.70 -14.84 -7.05
CA PRO A 140 -13.54 -16.03 -6.85
C PRO A 140 -13.29 -16.74 -5.50
N TYR A 141 -12.60 -16.08 -4.55
CA TYR A 141 -12.21 -16.66 -3.25
C TYR A 141 -13.10 -16.11 -2.14
N PRO A 142 -13.54 -16.93 -1.15
CA PRO A 142 -14.36 -16.46 -0.05
C PRO A 142 -13.57 -15.49 0.82
N MET A 143 -13.81 -14.19 0.63
CA MET A 143 -13.35 -13.15 1.54
C MET A 143 -14.30 -13.13 2.75
N THR A 144 -13.77 -12.98 3.96
CA THR A 144 -14.58 -12.78 5.16
C THR A 144 -15.24 -11.40 5.09
N LEU A 145 -16.43 -11.36 4.49
CA LEU A 145 -17.30 -10.19 4.41
C LEU A 145 -18.25 -10.26 5.60
N LEU A 146 -18.15 -9.30 6.52
CA LEU A 146 -19.00 -9.26 7.72
C LEU A 146 -20.30 -8.48 7.47
N LEU A 147 -20.35 -7.64 6.42
CA LEU A 147 -21.47 -6.74 6.11
C LEU A 147 -22.15 -7.01 4.76
N LEU A 148 -21.41 -7.43 3.74
CA LEU A 148 -21.99 -7.86 2.46
C LEU A 148 -22.38 -9.35 2.54
N PRO A 149 -23.60 -9.76 2.14
CA PRO A 149 -23.97 -11.16 2.15
C PRO A 149 -23.07 -11.96 1.20
N SER A 150 -22.54 -13.07 1.70
CA SER A 150 -21.80 -14.10 0.96
C SER A 150 -22.64 -14.73 -0.15
#